data_AF-A0A956B228-F1
#
_entry.id   AF-A0A956B228-F1
#
_cell.length_a   1.000
_cell.length_b   1.000
_cell.length_c   1.000
_cell.angle_alpha   90.00
_cell.angle_beta   90.00
_cell.angle_gamma   90.00
#
_symmetry.space_group_name_H-M   'P 1'
#
loop_
_entity.id
_entity.type
_entity.pdbx_description
1 polymer ?
#
loop_
_entity_poly.entity_id
_entity_poly.type
_entity_poly.pdbx_seq_one_letter_code
_entity_poly.pdbx_strand_id
1 'polypeptide(L)'
;MSARRRRKAAKRYLVYLLARALTAPLFLLPTSWVIGLGAAAGWLASWIATPLMRRARGQLEAALGVDPHRATQLARAVFASAGRVGAEIVLLPRLLRDIRRYVTLPEPDRAVLAEAMAAGQGVVVVTAHLGCWELLAQRLAAEGYPAATLARRSPNPYLGRWLVARRAAGGLETLNRGGPEAIRGMLAALRRGALLGVLIDQDTKVDSVHVPFFGRPAATPVAAASLALRRRLPVLAVFIRRRADGPGHVLSVSRVPLPEAGDREAQTEALTAVLTARIEAAVRAAPTEWVWFHDRWRTPAVDAPRRPESNPAVRAMLLPLLLLCAAPFDPAAVKADKGPVQMSAQGGIQVDLKRRVGVAKGDVIIRRSDVTVCCDEAEAEYEADRIRKVTCRGNVVIRRPDGTVAVANEAIFQADANAVTLSGEAKVFTKDARLAGPRIVYDINKDALSVAGGTSRFSFDPKGRELPKGLRPCPGPEP
;
A
#
# COMPACT_ATOMS: atom_id res chain seq x y z
N MET A 1 13.22 -1.11 -27.33
CA MET A 1 13.47 -0.63 -25.94
C MET A 1 14.56 0.44 -25.96
N SER A 2 14.35 1.62 -25.35
CA SER A 2 15.35 2.70 -25.34
C SER A 2 16.63 2.33 -24.58
N ALA A 3 17.78 2.92 -24.96
CA ALA A 3 19.09 2.65 -24.33
C ALA A 3 19.09 2.88 -22.81
N ARG A 4 18.35 3.90 -22.33
CA ARG A 4 18.15 4.18 -20.91
C ARG A 4 17.41 3.04 -20.18
N ARG A 5 16.39 2.44 -20.81
CA ARG A 5 15.67 1.28 -20.25
C ARG A 5 16.58 0.05 -20.18
N ARG A 6 17.40 -0.19 -21.20
CA ARG A 6 18.39 -1.29 -21.22
C ARG A 6 19.43 -1.15 -20.10
N ARG A 7 20.03 0.04 -19.93
CA ARG A 7 20.96 0.32 -18.82
C ARG A 7 20.32 0.11 -17.45
N LYS A 8 19.07 0.57 -17.25
CA LYS A 8 18.33 0.37 -15.99
C LYS A 8 18.06 -1.11 -15.71
N ALA A 9 17.71 -1.89 -16.74
CA ALA A 9 17.50 -3.33 -16.61
C ALA A 9 18.81 -4.07 -16.28
N ALA A 10 19.90 -3.77 -16.98
CA ALA A 10 21.22 -4.34 -16.73
C ALA A 10 21.70 -4.05 -15.30
N LYS A 11 21.58 -2.81 -14.83
CA LYS A 11 21.92 -2.44 -13.43
C LYS A 11 21.11 -3.27 -12.42
N ARG A 12 19.79 -3.41 -12.64
CA ARG A 12 18.92 -4.22 -11.75
C ARG A 12 19.30 -5.70 -11.78
N TYR A 13 19.71 -6.21 -12.93
CA TYR A 13 20.16 -7.59 -13.07
C TYR A 13 21.51 -7.81 -12.36
N LEU A 14 22.46 -6.89 -12.50
CA LEU A 14 23.75 -6.94 -11.80
C LEU A 14 23.56 -6.92 -10.28
N VAL A 15 22.66 -6.07 -9.76
CA VAL A 15 22.28 -6.06 -8.34
C VAL A 15 21.73 -7.42 -7.90
N TYR A 16 20.94 -8.09 -8.74
CA TYR A 16 20.44 -9.43 -8.45
C TYR A 16 21.56 -10.48 -8.44
N LEU A 17 22.49 -10.44 -9.39
CA LEU A 17 23.65 -11.35 -9.41
C LEU A 17 24.54 -11.14 -8.19
N LEU A 18 24.82 -9.89 -7.83
CA LEU A 18 25.59 -9.56 -6.64
C LEU A 18 24.92 -10.09 -5.37
N ALA A 19 23.60 -9.89 -5.22
CA ALA A 19 22.86 -10.42 -4.08
C ALA A 19 22.96 -11.95 -4.00
N ARG A 20 22.90 -12.65 -5.14
CA ARG A 20 23.07 -14.11 -5.18
C ARG A 20 24.49 -14.54 -4.83
N ALA A 21 25.50 -13.87 -5.37
CA ALA A 21 26.90 -14.17 -5.09
C ALA A 21 27.23 -13.95 -3.61
N LEU A 22 26.76 -12.87 -3.00
CA LEU A 22 26.98 -12.57 -1.59
C LEU A 22 26.23 -13.51 -0.64
N THR A 23 25.06 -14.01 -1.03
CA THR A 23 24.25 -14.88 -0.17
C THR A 23 24.54 -16.37 -0.32
N ALA A 24 25.14 -16.81 -1.43
CA ALA A 24 25.43 -18.22 -1.67
C ALA A 24 26.37 -18.85 -0.61
N PRO A 25 27.50 -18.22 -0.21
CA PRO A 25 28.39 -18.79 0.80
C PRO A 25 27.73 -18.96 2.17
N LEU A 26 26.70 -18.17 2.49
CA LEU A 26 25.95 -18.29 3.75
C LEU A 26 25.25 -19.65 3.88
N PHE A 27 24.99 -20.34 2.76
CA PHE A 27 24.46 -21.70 2.75
C PHE A 27 25.49 -22.79 3.09
N LEU A 28 26.75 -22.43 3.35
CA LEU A 28 27.77 -23.34 3.89
C LEU A 28 27.89 -23.24 5.41
N LEU A 29 27.41 -22.14 6.00
CA LEU A 29 27.50 -21.88 7.43
C LEU A 29 26.31 -22.48 8.21
N PRO A 30 26.48 -22.80 9.51
CA PRO A 30 25.38 -23.16 10.39
C PRO A 30 24.31 -22.05 10.46
N THR A 31 23.04 -22.43 10.55
CA THR A 31 21.91 -21.48 10.57
C THR A 31 22.03 -20.44 11.69
N SER A 32 22.46 -20.85 12.89
CA SER A 32 22.66 -19.95 14.03
C SER A 32 23.73 -18.89 13.75
N TRP A 33 24.80 -19.24 13.04
CA TRP A 33 25.87 -18.31 12.70
C TRP A 33 25.39 -17.25 11.71
N VAL A 34 24.67 -17.66 10.66
CA VAL A 34 24.13 -16.72 9.67
C VAL A 34 23.12 -15.76 10.31
N ILE A 35 22.28 -16.25 11.23
CA ILE A 35 21.34 -15.40 11.98
C ILE A 35 22.11 -14.44 12.90
N GLY A 36 23.17 -14.90 13.56
CA GLY A 36 24.06 -14.07 14.38
C GLY A 36 24.76 -12.99 13.57
N LEU A 37 25.28 -13.33 12.39
CA LEU A 37 25.85 -12.38 11.43
C LEU A 37 24.81 -11.36 10.96
N GLY A 38 23.58 -11.81 10.68
CA GLY A 38 22.46 -10.92 10.38
C GLY A 38 22.18 -9.95 11.53
N ALA A 39 22.14 -10.43 12.77
CA ALA A 39 21.95 -9.60 13.95
C ALA A 39 23.06 -8.56 14.12
N ALA A 40 24.32 -8.97 13.97
CA ALA A 40 25.48 -8.09 14.06
C ALA A 40 25.47 -7.04 12.95
N ALA A 41 25.20 -7.44 11.70
CA ALA A 41 25.09 -6.52 10.58
C ALA A 41 23.96 -5.51 10.77
N GLY A 42 22.79 -5.95 11.25
CA GLY A 42 21.67 -5.08 11.60
C GLY A 42 22.05 -4.09 12.71
N TRP A 43 22.64 -4.60 13.80
CA TRP A 43 23.11 -3.76 14.91
C TRP A 43 24.13 -2.72 14.44
N LEU A 44 25.12 -3.08 13.61
CA LEU A 44 26.09 -2.16 13.03
C LEU A 44 25.40 -1.12 12.12
N ALA A 45 24.40 -1.53 11.34
CA ALA A 45 23.62 -0.62 10.50
C ALA A 45 22.90 0.47 11.31
N SER A 46 22.61 0.25 12.60
CA SER A 46 22.02 1.28 13.48
C SER A 46 22.92 2.52 13.66
N TRP A 47 24.23 2.39 13.44
CA TRP A 47 25.21 3.49 13.54
C TRP A 47 25.25 4.35 12.28
N ILE A 48 24.87 3.79 11.13
CA ILE A 48 24.95 4.44 9.82
C ILE A 48 23.57 4.94 9.37
N ALA A 49 22.50 4.21 9.71
CA ALA A 49 21.13 4.52 9.32
C ALA A 49 20.46 5.57 10.23
N THR A 50 21.14 6.69 10.49
CA THR A 50 20.73 7.73 11.44
C THR A 50 19.27 8.20 11.30
N PRO A 51 18.71 8.41 10.09
CA PRO A 51 17.31 8.80 9.95
C PRO A 51 16.32 7.73 10.44
N LEU A 52 16.58 6.45 10.12
CA LEU A 52 15.74 5.34 10.55
C LEU A 52 15.87 5.08 12.06
N MET A 53 17.08 5.24 12.58
CA MET A 53 17.37 5.15 14.02
C MET A 53 16.63 6.22 14.81
N ARG A 54 16.69 7.50 14.38
CA ARG A 54 15.93 8.58 15.02
C ARG A 54 14.43 8.33 15.00
N ARG A 55 13.90 7.84 13.87
CA ARG A 55 12.47 7.50 13.75
C ARG A 55 12.09 6.37 14.68
N ALA A 56 12.83 5.26 14.66
CA ALA A 56 12.54 4.11 15.51
C ALA A 56 12.56 4.51 16.99
N ARG A 57 13.59 5.25 17.42
CA ARG A 57 13.69 5.77 18.79
C ARG A 57 12.48 6.63 19.16
N GLY A 58 12.15 7.65 18.37
CA GLY A 58 11.04 8.55 18.68
C GLY A 58 9.68 7.87 18.69
N GLN A 59 9.48 6.85 17.83
CA GLN A 59 8.24 6.06 17.86
C GLN A 59 8.18 5.12 19.07
N LEU A 60 9.29 4.48 19.45
CA LEU A 60 9.38 3.62 20.64
C LEU A 60 9.14 4.42 21.93
N GLU A 61 9.78 5.58 22.05
CA GLU A 61 9.61 6.51 23.18
C GLU A 61 8.13 6.90 23.33
N ALA A 62 7.51 7.40 22.25
CA ALA A 62 6.12 7.83 22.29
C ALA A 62 5.11 6.68 22.50
N ALA A 63 5.37 5.50 21.91
CA ALA A 63 4.44 4.38 21.96
C ALA A 63 4.52 3.58 23.27
N LEU A 64 5.72 3.44 23.83
CA LEU A 64 5.95 2.63 25.03
C LEU A 64 6.14 3.46 26.30
N GLY A 65 6.23 4.80 26.20
CA GLY A 65 6.44 5.69 27.34
C GLY A 65 7.77 5.46 28.05
N VAL A 66 8.79 4.99 27.33
CA VAL A 66 10.12 4.70 27.87
C VAL A 66 11.05 5.90 27.71
N ASP A 67 12.05 6.03 28.58
CA ASP A 67 13.02 7.11 28.50
C ASP A 67 13.88 7.05 27.21
N PRO A 68 14.51 8.16 26.79
CA PRO A 68 15.30 8.21 25.56
C PRO A 68 16.48 7.22 25.49
N HIS A 69 17.08 6.87 26.64
CA HIS A 69 18.18 5.90 26.69
C HIS A 69 17.64 4.50 26.40
N ARG A 70 16.54 4.11 27.08
CA ARG A 70 15.86 2.84 26.83
C ARG A 70 15.31 2.73 25.41
N ALA A 71 14.71 3.80 24.88
CA ALA A 71 14.25 3.86 23.49
C ALA A 71 15.40 3.61 22.50
N THR A 72 16.59 4.14 22.78
CA THR A 72 17.79 3.92 21.96
C THR A 72 18.26 2.47 22.01
N GLN A 73 18.28 1.84 23.20
CA GLN A 73 18.62 0.42 23.33
C GLN A 73 17.65 -0.47 22.56
N LEU A 74 16.34 -0.22 22.72
CA LEU A 74 15.29 -0.93 21.99
C LEU A 74 15.43 -0.73 20.48
N ALA A 75 15.68 0.49 20.01
CA ALA A 75 15.88 0.76 18.60
C ALA A 75 17.07 -0.04 18.04
N ARG A 76 18.21 -0.10 18.73
CA ARG A 76 19.34 -0.96 18.31
C ARG A 76 18.95 -2.44 18.24
N ALA A 77 18.16 -2.92 19.20
CA ALA A 77 17.65 -4.29 19.19
C ALA A 77 16.69 -4.54 18.02
N VAL A 78 15.86 -3.56 17.64
CA VAL A 78 15.02 -3.60 16.42
C VAL A 78 15.86 -3.75 15.17
N PHE A 79 16.96 -3.00 15.04
CA PHE A 79 17.91 -3.14 13.95
C PHE A 79 18.54 -4.54 13.89
N ALA A 80 18.99 -5.06 15.03
CA ALA A 80 19.50 -6.42 15.11
C ALA A 80 18.43 -7.45 14.72
N SER A 81 17.17 -7.26 15.16
CA SER A 81 16.06 -8.14 14.79
C SER A 81 15.77 -8.12 13.29
N ALA A 82 15.74 -6.94 12.67
CA ALA A 82 15.58 -6.81 11.22
C ALA A 82 16.70 -7.52 10.45
N GLY A 83 17.94 -7.45 10.93
CA GLY A 83 19.06 -8.21 10.39
C GLY A 83 18.89 -9.73 10.49
N ARG A 84 18.35 -10.23 11.61
CA ARG A 84 17.97 -11.65 11.76
C ARG A 84 16.90 -12.07 10.76
N VAL A 85 15.86 -11.24 10.58
CA VAL A 85 14.81 -11.49 9.58
C VAL A 85 15.40 -11.56 8.17
N GLY A 86 16.33 -10.66 7.82
CA GLY A 86 17.06 -10.72 6.56
C GLY A 86 17.79 -12.04 6.35
N ALA A 87 18.54 -12.49 7.36
CA ALA A 87 19.23 -13.77 7.35
C ALA A 87 18.25 -14.96 7.19
N GLU A 88 17.09 -14.92 7.87
CA GLU A 88 16.06 -15.95 7.75
C GLU A 88 15.44 -16.00 6.35
N ILE A 89 15.19 -14.85 5.72
CA ILE A 89 14.72 -14.77 4.32
C ILE A 89 15.78 -15.31 3.36
N VAL A 90 17.06 -15.02 3.60
CA VAL A 90 18.16 -15.59 2.80
C VAL A 90 18.16 -17.11 2.92
N LEU A 91 18.09 -17.64 4.14
CA LEU A 91 18.10 -19.07 4.45
C LEU A 91 16.76 -19.77 4.22
N LEU A 92 15.73 -19.07 3.73
CA LEU A 92 14.39 -19.62 3.58
C LEU A 92 14.35 -21.01 2.92
N PRO A 93 15.07 -21.30 1.80
CA PRO A 93 15.07 -22.65 1.21
C PRO A 93 15.57 -23.76 2.15
N ARG A 94 16.52 -23.45 3.04
CA ARG A 94 17.00 -24.38 4.06
C ARG A 94 15.97 -24.52 5.18
N LEU A 95 15.45 -23.41 5.68
CA LEU A 95 14.46 -23.39 6.78
C LEU A 95 13.14 -24.07 6.39
N LEU A 96 12.78 -24.05 5.11
CA LEU A 96 11.58 -24.73 4.59
C LEU A 96 11.62 -26.25 4.78
N ARG A 97 12.80 -26.87 4.75
CA ARG A 97 12.94 -28.33 4.93
C ARG A 97 12.47 -28.79 6.31
N ASP A 98 12.67 -27.95 7.33
CA ASP A 98 12.34 -28.24 8.73
C ASP A 98 11.40 -27.17 9.32
N ILE A 99 10.53 -26.57 8.50
CA ILE A 99 9.74 -25.39 8.91
C ILE A 99 8.85 -25.66 10.11
N ARG A 100 8.30 -26.87 10.25
CA ARG A 100 7.45 -27.28 11.38
C ARG A 100 8.23 -27.34 12.69
N ARG A 101 9.52 -27.66 12.65
CA ARG A 101 10.42 -27.65 13.81
C ARG A 101 10.91 -26.25 14.12
N TYR A 102 11.26 -25.47 13.10
CA TYR A 102 11.81 -24.12 13.27
C TYR A 102 10.74 -23.09 13.67
N VAL A 103 9.49 -23.28 13.25
CA VAL A 103 8.35 -22.45 13.65
C VAL A 103 7.30 -23.33 14.31
N THR A 104 7.25 -23.28 15.64
CA THR A 104 6.29 -24.05 16.43
C THR A 104 4.89 -23.43 16.30
N LEU A 105 3.90 -24.26 16.04
CA LEU A 105 2.48 -23.90 16.14
C LEU A 105 1.92 -24.74 17.30
N PRO A 106 1.65 -24.14 18.48
CA PRO A 106 1.11 -24.88 19.62
C PRO A 106 -0.25 -25.49 19.27
N GLU A 107 -0.61 -26.60 19.92
CA GLU A 107 -1.86 -27.30 19.57
C GLU A 107 -3.15 -26.52 19.80
N PRO A 108 -3.29 -25.69 20.86
CA PRO A 108 -4.45 -24.80 20.98
C PRO A 108 -4.60 -23.86 19.79
N ASP A 109 -3.49 -23.28 19.31
CA ASP A 109 -3.47 -22.39 18.15
C ASP A 109 -3.74 -23.16 16.84
N ARG A 110 -3.25 -24.39 16.72
CA ARG A 110 -3.54 -25.28 15.58
C ARG A 110 -5.02 -25.64 15.53
N ALA A 111 -5.65 -25.92 16.68
CA ALA A 111 -7.08 -26.23 16.75
C ALA A 111 -7.93 -25.05 16.26
N VAL A 112 -7.61 -23.82 16.67
CA VAL A 112 -8.28 -22.60 16.19
C VAL A 112 -8.13 -22.45 14.67
N LEU A 113 -6.93 -22.72 14.14
CA LEU A 113 -6.70 -22.70 12.69
C LEU A 113 -7.55 -23.77 11.96
N ALA A 114 -7.53 -25.01 12.45
CA ALA A 114 -8.28 -26.11 11.85
C ALA A 114 -9.79 -25.85 11.87
N GLU A 115 -10.33 -25.34 12.97
CA GLU A 115 -11.75 -24.99 13.09
C GLU A 115 -12.15 -23.91 12.06
N ALA A 116 -11.33 -22.87 11.91
CA ALA A 116 -11.59 -21.81 10.93
C ALA A 116 -11.55 -22.33 9.47
N MET A 117 -10.69 -23.32 9.20
CA MET A 117 -10.57 -23.93 7.87
C MET A 117 -11.66 -24.98 7.57
N ALA A 118 -12.30 -25.56 8.59
CA ALA A 118 -13.27 -26.65 8.44
C ALA A 118 -14.47 -26.29 7.53
N ALA A 119 -14.86 -25.02 7.48
CA ALA A 119 -15.96 -24.55 6.64
C ALA A 119 -15.62 -24.52 5.13
N GLY A 120 -14.34 -24.60 4.73
CA GLY A 120 -13.91 -24.60 3.33
C GLY A 120 -14.11 -23.29 2.55
N GLN A 121 -14.60 -22.22 3.19
CA GLN A 121 -14.95 -20.94 2.55
C GLN A 121 -13.75 -19.98 2.36
N GLY A 122 -12.57 -20.37 2.84
CA GLY A 122 -11.37 -19.54 2.90
C GLY A 122 -11.36 -18.64 4.15
N VAL A 123 -10.17 -18.27 4.60
CA VAL A 123 -9.98 -17.56 5.87
C VAL A 123 -9.10 -16.34 5.65
N VAL A 124 -9.52 -15.19 6.19
CA VAL A 124 -8.71 -13.97 6.18
C VAL A 124 -7.77 -14.01 7.37
N VAL A 125 -6.47 -14.03 7.10
CA VAL A 125 -5.42 -14.00 8.13
C VAL A 125 -4.81 -12.60 8.17
N VAL A 126 -4.97 -11.92 9.29
CA VAL A 126 -4.34 -10.63 9.54
C VAL A 126 -3.09 -10.83 10.39
N THR A 127 -2.01 -10.21 9.95
CA THR A 127 -0.73 -10.20 10.66
C THR A 127 -0.07 -8.83 10.54
N ALA A 128 1.17 -8.72 11.00
CA ALA A 128 1.97 -7.51 10.97
C ALA A 128 3.39 -7.82 10.47
N HIS A 129 4.16 -6.77 10.18
CA HIS A 129 5.61 -6.85 9.98
C HIS A 129 6.31 -7.02 11.34
N LEU A 130 5.94 -8.09 12.05
CA LEU A 130 6.42 -8.51 13.36
C LEU A 130 7.13 -9.86 13.21
N GLY A 131 8.28 -10.01 13.85
CA GLY A 131 9.10 -11.21 13.76
C GLY A 131 9.47 -11.51 12.30
N CYS A 132 9.56 -12.80 11.94
CA CYS A 132 9.77 -13.19 10.55
C CYS A 132 8.44 -13.61 9.88
N TRP A 133 7.64 -12.63 9.45
CA TRP A 133 6.33 -12.87 8.82
C TRP A 133 6.39 -13.76 7.55
N GLU A 134 7.53 -13.81 6.86
CA GLU A 134 7.75 -14.75 5.74
C GLU A 134 7.72 -16.21 6.23
N LEU A 135 8.32 -16.50 7.38
CA LEU A 135 8.28 -17.83 7.98
C LEU A 135 6.89 -18.16 8.55
N LEU A 136 6.15 -17.16 9.04
CA LEU A 136 4.75 -17.33 9.44
C LEU A 136 3.91 -17.86 8.28
N ALA A 137 3.94 -17.16 7.14
CA ALA A 137 3.12 -17.53 6.00
C ALA A 137 3.49 -18.93 5.47
N GLN A 138 4.79 -19.26 5.45
CA GLN A 138 5.27 -20.57 5.03
C GLN A 138 4.90 -21.67 6.03
N ARG A 139 4.94 -21.37 7.33
CA ARG A 139 4.51 -22.30 8.36
C ARG A 139 3.03 -22.61 8.25
N LEU A 140 2.19 -21.62 7.97
CA LEU A 140 0.76 -21.84 7.73
C LEU A 140 0.52 -22.65 6.45
N ALA A 141 1.22 -22.35 5.35
CA ALA A 141 1.15 -23.16 4.12
C ALA A 141 1.58 -24.63 4.37
N ALA A 142 2.59 -24.83 5.22
CA ALA A 142 3.06 -26.16 5.58
C ALA A 142 2.04 -26.99 6.35
N GLU A 143 0.94 -26.41 6.88
CA GLU A 143 -0.19 -27.17 7.46
C GLU A 143 -1.00 -27.94 6.41
N GLY A 144 -0.75 -27.72 5.11
CA GLY A 144 -1.43 -28.42 4.01
C GLY A 144 -2.62 -27.66 3.45
N TYR A 145 -2.90 -26.44 3.95
CA TYR A 145 -3.93 -25.58 3.42
C TYR A 145 -3.41 -24.74 2.24
N PRO A 146 -4.22 -24.47 1.21
CA PRO A 146 -3.88 -23.46 0.21
C PRO A 146 -3.63 -22.13 0.91
N ALA A 147 -2.55 -21.43 0.57
CA ALA A 147 -2.17 -20.18 1.21
C ALA A 147 -1.76 -19.14 0.18
N ALA A 148 -2.23 -17.91 0.36
CA ALA A 148 -1.89 -16.77 -0.48
C ALA A 148 -1.51 -15.56 0.38
N THR A 149 -0.54 -14.77 -0.08
CA THR A 149 -0.15 -13.51 0.56
C THR A 149 -0.23 -12.34 -0.40
N LEU A 150 -0.66 -11.19 0.10
CA LEU A 150 -0.69 -9.94 -0.67
C LEU A 150 0.65 -9.19 -0.53
N ALA A 151 1.37 -9.01 -1.63
CA ALA A 151 2.67 -8.34 -1.65
C ALA A 151 2.77 -7.24 -2.71
N ARG A 152 3.52 -6.18 -2.42
CA ARG A 152 3.84 -5.15 -3.41
C ARG A 152 4.88 -5.67 -4.41
N ARG A 153 4.73 -5.32 -5.70
CA ARG A 153 5.76 -5.60 -6.72
C ARG A 153 7.09 -4.96 -6.33
N SER A 154 8.16 -5.75 -6.35
CA SER A 154 9.51 -5.26 -6.08
C SER A 154 9.97 -4.25 -7.15
N PRO A 155 10.61 -3.13 -6.78
CA PRO A 155 11.25 -2.22 -7.73
C PRO A 155 12.32 -2.90 -8.60
N ASN A 156 12.93 -3.98 -8.10
CA ASN A 156 13.80 -4.86 -8.87
C ASN A 156 13.05 -6.16 -9.23
N PRO A 157 12.61 -6.33 -10.49
CA PRO A 157 11.81 -7.48 -10.89
C PRO A 157 12.56 -8.82 -10.79
N TYR A 158 13.89 -8.84 -10.88
CA TYR A 158 14.68 -10.06 -10.73
C TYR A 158 14.67 -10.57 -9.29
N LEU A 159 14.89 -9.67 -8.32
CA LEU A 159 14.76 -9.98 -6.89
C LEU A 159 13.31 -10.32 -6.52
N GLY A 160 12.34 -9.62 -7.12
CA GLY A 160 10.92 -9.91 -6.93
C GLY A 160 10.55 -11.34 -7.36
N ARG A 161 10.93 -11.75 -8.58
CA ARG A 161 10.71 -13.12 -9.06
C ARG A 161 11.43 -14.15 -8.21
N TRP A 162 12.65 -13.85 -7.76
CA TRP A 162 13.41 -14.74 -6.88
C TRP A 162 12.70 -14.99 -5.55
N LEU A 163 12.17 -13.94 -4.91
CA LEU A 163 11.39 -14.08 -3.67
C LEU A 163 10.07 -14.82 -3.89
N VAL A 164 9.34 -14.52 -4.98
CA VAL A 164 8.10 -15.22 -5.34
C VAL A 164 8.36 -16.71 -5.55
N ALA A 165 9.44 -17.08 -6.26
CA ALA A 165 9.80 -18.49 -6.46
C ALA A 165 10.10 -19.21 -5.13
N ARG A 166 10.75 -18.53 -4.17
CA ARG A 166 11.00 -19.09 -2.83
C ARG A 166 9.72 -19.27 -2.01
N ARG A 167 8.77 -18.34 -2.12
CA ARG A 167 7.45 -18.49 -1.50
C ARG A 167 6.69 -19.67 -2.09
N ALA A 168 6.64 -19.76 -3.41
CA ALA A 168 5.99 -20.85 -4.13
C ALA A 168 6.57 -22.23 -3.77
N ALA A 169 7.90 -22.33 -3.56
CA ALA A 169 8.54 -23.57 -3.12
C ALA A 169 8.08 -24.07 -1.73
N GLY A 170 7.51 -23.19 -0.90
CA GLY A 170 6.87 -23.54 0.37
C GLY A 170 5.35 -23.66 0.31
N GLY A 171 4.76 -23.64 -0.90
CA GLY A 171 3.31 -23.71 -1.09
C GLY A 171 2.57 -22.38 -0.98
N LEU A 172 3.27 -21.24 -0.89
CA LEU A 172 2.67 -19.92 -0.73
C LEU A 172 2.52 -19.18 -2.06
N GLU A 173 1.26 -18.92 -2.45
CA GLU A 173 0.91 -18.06 -3.59
C GLU A 173 1.18 -16.59 -3.26
N THR A 174 1.78 -15.83 -4.19
CA THR A 174 1.97 -14.38 -4.03
C THR A 174 1.06 -13.60 -4.96
N LEU A 175 0.12 -12.86 -4.38
CA LEU A 175 -0.76 -11.93 -5.09
C LEU A 175 -0.13 -10.53 -5.08
N ASN A 176 -0.15 -9.87 -6.24
CA ASN A 176 0.35 -8.50 -6.33
C ASN A 176 -0.68 -7.51 -5.80
N ARG A 177 -0.27 -6.63 -4.89
CA ARG A 177 -1.08 -5.52 -4.37
C ARG A 177 -1.22 -4.41 -5.43
N GLY A 178 -2.43 -3.86 -5.53
CA GLY A 178 -2.76 -2.68 -6.33
C GLY A 178 -3.54 -3.03 -7.59
N GLY A 179 -4.61 -2.27 -7.84
CA GLY A 179 -5.49 -2.41 -9.01
C GLY A 179 -6.52 -3.55 -8.92
N PRO A 180 -7.42 -3.66 -9.91
CA PRO A 180 -8.51 -4.65 -9.93
C PRO A 180 -8.04 -6.12 -9.95
N GLU A 181 -6.83 -6.39 -10.43
CA GLU A 181 -6.22 -7.74 -10.43
C GLU A 181 -5.99 -8.26 -9.01
N ALA A 182 -5.57 -7.40 -8.08
CA ALA A 182 -5.34 -7.77 -6.69
C ALA A 182 -6.62 -8.29 -6.03
N ILE A 183 -7.72 -7.56 -6.19
CA ILE A 183 -9.03 -7.91 -5.65
C ILE A 183 -9.54 -9.22 -6.26
N ARG A 184 -9.44 -9.37 -7.58
CA ARG A 184 -9.81 -10.62 -8.27
C ARG A 184 -9.00 -11.80 -7.76
N GLY A 185 -7.69 -11.65 -7.60
CA GLY A 185 -6.80 -12.68 -7.07
C GLY A 185 -7.15 -13.09 -5.63
N MET A 186 -7.38 -12.11 -4.75
CA MET A 186 -7.80 -12.38 -3.36
C MET A 186 -9.12 -13.14 -3.29
N LEU A 187 -10.13 -12.70 -4.05
CA LEU A 187 -11.42 -13.38 -4.12
C LEU A 187 -11.30 -14.79 -4.69
N ALA A 188 -10.45 -14.98 -5.70
CA ALA A 188 -10.19 -16.30 -6.27
C ALA A 188 -9.50 -17.22 -5.26
N ALA A 189 -8.51 -16.73 -4.50
CA ALA A 189 -7.85 -17.50 -3.44
C ALA A 189 -8.83 -17.95 -2.35
N LEU A 190 -9.64 -17.02 -1.84
CA LEU A 190 -10.62 -17.33 -0.80
C LEU A 190 -11.68 -18.33 -1.28
N ARG A 191 -12.18 -18.22 -2.52
CA ARG A 191 -13.12 -19.20 -3.11
C ARG A 191 -12.55 -20.61 -3.21
N ARG A 192 -11.22 -20.76 -3.27
CA ARG A 192 -10.53 -22.06 -3.26
C ARG A 192 -10.28 -22.59 -1.84
N GLY A 193 -10.84 -21.94 -0.81
CA GLY A 193 -10.61 -22.31 0.57
C GLY A 193 -9.25 -21.89 1.12
N ALA A 194 -8.58 -20.89 0.53
CA ALA A 194 -7.22 -20.52 0.95
C ALA A 194 -7.17 -19.65 2.22
N LEU A 195 -6.05 -19.76 2.94
CA LEU A 195 -5.60 -18.78 3.92
C LEU A 195 -5.07 -17.54 3.18
N LEU A 196 -5.75 -16.40 3.30
CA LEU A 196 -5.31 -15.14 2.70
C LEU A 196 -4.63 -14.25 3.75
N GLY A 197 -3.30 -14.21 3.72
CA GLY A 197 -2.48 -13.37 4.59
C GLY A 197 -2.41 -11.91 4.15
N VAL A 198 -2.81 -10.99 5.03
CA VAL A 198 -2.79 -9.54 4.81
C VAL A 198 -2.12 -8.82 5.97
N LEU A 199 -1.20 -7.90 5.65
CA LEU A 199 -0.54 -7.02 6.62
C LEU A 199 -1.18 -5.63 6.55
N ILE A 200 -1.70 -5.16 7.69
CA ILE A 200 -2.43 -3.87 7.79
C ILE A 200 -1.70 -2.84 8.66
N ASP A 201 -0.53 -3.19 9.19
CA ASP A 201 0.23 -2.40 10.16
C ASP A 201 1.06 -1.24 9.57
N GLN A 202 0.85 -0.89 8.29
CA GLN A 202 1.57 0.19 7.63
C GLN A 202 0.63 1.24 7.01
N ASP A 203 0.94 2.51 7.29
CA ASP A 203 0.39 3.65 6.57
C ASP A 203 0.81 3.62 5.09
N THR A 204 -0.17 3.34 4.24
CA THR A 204 0.00 3.20 2.79
C THR A 204 -1.09 3.96 2.07
N LYS A 205 -0.85 4.36 0.82
CA LYS A 205 -1.80 5.11 -0.01
C LYS A 205 -2.90 4.19 -0.57
N VAL A 206 -3.75 3.68 0.31
CA VAL A 206 -4.96 2.91 -0.02
C VAL A 206 -6.09 3.35 0.89
N ASP A 207 -7.30 2.94 0.55
CA ASP A 207 -8.47 3.12 1.41
C ASP A 207 -8.20 2.60 2.84
N SER A 208 -8.41 3.47 3.81
CA SER A 208 -7.96 3.32 5.20
C SER A 208 -8.85 4.12 6.14
N VAL A 209 -9.00 3.62 7.37
CA VAL A 209 -9.69 4.31 8.47
C VAL A 209 -8.70 4.59 9.60
N HIS A 210 -8.92 5.66 10.36
CA HIS A 210 -8.09 6.01 11.50
C HIS A 210 -8.56 5.27 12.74
N VAL A 211 -7.76 4.32 13.23
CA VAL A 211 -8.07 3.53 14.43
C VAL A 211 -6.98 3.69 15.49
N PRO A 212 -7.28 3.50 16.79
CA PRO A 212 -6.29 3.60 17.85
C PRO A 212 -5.15 2.60 17.68
N PHE A 213 -3.91 3.08 17.78
CA PHE A 213 -2.69 2.28 17.85
C PHE A 213 -1.67 2.99 18.75
N PHE A 214 -1.34 2.38 19.88
CA PHE A 214 -0.56 2.95 20.98
C PHE A 214 -1.12 4.31 21.44
N GLY A 215 -2.44 4.37 21.65
CA GLY A 215 -3.14 5.56 22.13
C GLY A 215 -3.23 6.71 21.11
N ARG A 216 -2.85 6.49 19.84
CA ARG A 216 -2.84 7.50 18.79
C ARG A 216 -3.60 7.01 17.55
N PRO A 217 -4.36 7.86 16.85
CA PRO A 217 -5.07 7.46 15.63
C PRO A 217 -4.07 7.15 14.51
N ALA A 218 -4.16 5.96 13.92
CA ALA A 218 -3.31 5.51 12.82
C ALA A 218 -4.16 5.12 11.60
N ALA A 219 -3.85 5.70 10.44
CA ALA A 219 -4.49 5.35 9.17
C ALA A 219 -4.18 3.88 8.82
N THR A 220 -5.21 3.04 8.78
CA THR A 220 -5.09 1.59 8.69
C THR A 220 -5.89 1.04 7.51
N PRO A 221 -5.27 0.27 6.59
CA PRO A 221 -5.96 -0.30 5.44
C PRO A 221 -7.15 -1.17 5.81
N VAL A 222 -8.31 -0.90 5.19
CA VAL A 222 -9.57 -1.60 5.50
C VAL A 222 -9.86 -2.83 4.63
N ALA A 223 -9.03 -3.10 3.63
CA ALA A 223 -9.29 -4.13 2.62
C ALA A 223 -9.54 -5.53 3.23
N ALA A 224 -8.82 -5.90 4.29
CA ALA A 224 -9.01 -7.18 4.97
C ALA A 224 -10.38 -7.26 5.68
N ALA A 225 -10.72 -6.24 6.46
CA ALA A 225 -11.98 -6.16 7.19
C ALA A 225 -13.19 -6.09 6.23
N SER A 226 -13.13 -5.21 5.23
CA SER A 226 -14.17 -5.04 4.22
C SER A 226 -14.42 -6.35 3.44
N LEU A 227 -13.36 -7.07 3.07
CA LEU A 227 -13.47 -8.35 2.37
C LEU A 227 -14.11 -9.43 3.24
N ALA A 228 -13.66 -9.56 4.50
CA ALA A 228 -14.20 -10.52 5.45
C ALA A 228 -15.70 -10.27 5.70
N LEU A 229 -16.10 -9.02 5.93
CA LEU A 229 -17.49 -8.64 6.17
C LEU A 229 -18.38 -8.88 4.96
N ARG A 230 -17.94 -8.48 3.75
CA ARG A 230 -18.72 -8.66 2.51
C ARG A 230 -19.02 -10.12 2.21
N ARG A 231 -18.13 -11.03 2.61
CA ARG A 231 -18.22 -12.46 2.33
C ARG A 231 -18.53 -13.32 3.57
N ARG A 232 -18.69 -12.69 4.73
CA ARG A 232 -18.85 -13.34 6.05
C ARG A 232 -17.79 -14.43 6.30
N LEU A 233 -16.54 -14.12 5.99
CA LEU A 233 -15.42 -15.06 6.10
C LEU A 233 -14.88 -15.09 7.53
N PRO A 234 -14.39 -16.25 8.03
CA PRO A 234 -13.63 -16.30 9.26
C PRO A 234 -12.39 -15.40 9.20
N VAL A 235 -12.09 -14.73 10.31
CA VAL A 235 -10.92 -13.86 10.46
C VAL A 235 -10.05 -14.39 11.60
N LEU A 236 -8.77 -14.58 11.30
CA LEU A 236 -7.75 -14.94 12.29
C LEU A 236 -6.73 -13.81 12.41
N ALA A 237 -6.37 -13.44 13.63
CA ALA A 237 -5.15 -12.69 13.90
C ALA A 237 -4.03 -13.68 14.23
N VAL A 238 -3.00 -13.70 13.39
CA VAL A 238 -1.86 -14.63 13.51
C VAL A 238 -0.58 -13.84 13.61
N PHE A 239 0.22 -14.13 14.63
CA PHE A 239 1.50 -13.46 14.87
C PHE A 239 2.62 -14.47 15.07
N ILE A 240 3.83 -14.06 14.73
CA ILE A 240 5.06 -14.82 14.91
C ILE A 240 5.99 -14.02 15.80
N ARG A 241 6.62 -14.72 16.75
CA ARG A 241 7.66 -14.15 17.61
C ARG A 241 8.82 -15.13 17.74
N ARG A 242 10.02 -14.60 17.91
CA ARG A 242 11.19 -15.43 18.19
C ARG A 242 11.02 -16.14 19.54
N ARG A 243 11.48 -17.38 19.60
CA ARG A 243 11.53 -18.15 20.85
C ARG A 243 12.60 -17.58 21.78
N ALA A 244 12.27 -17.48 23.07
CA ALA A 244 13.21 -17.06 24.10
C ALA A 244 14.12 -18.21 24.58
N ASP A 245 13.64 -19.45 24.45
CA ASP A 245 14.25 -20.68 24.93
C ASP A 245 15.16 -21.38 23.89
N GLY A 246 15.38 -20.77 22.72
CA GLY A 246 16.22 -21.36 21.69
C GLY A 246 16.01 -20.82 20.28
N PRO A 247 16.60 -21.47 19.26
CA PRO A 247 16.42 -21.08 17.87
C PRO A 247 14.98 -21.32 17.42
N GLY A 248 14.53 -20.50 16.47
CA GLY A 248 13.20 -20.61 15.87
C GLY A 248 12.20 -19.62 16.42
N HIS A 249 10.93 -19.89 16.11
CA HIS A 249 9.80 -19.01 16.36
C HIS A 249 8.61 -19.79 16.90
N VAL A 250 7.65 -19.07 17.46
CA VAL A 250 6.34 -19.60 17.86
C VAL A 250 5.25 -18.75 17.24
N LEU A 251 4.21 -19.40 16.74
CA LEU A 251 2.99 -18.75 16.27
C LEU A 251 1.97 -18.64 17.39
N SER A 252 1.20 -17.56 17.35
CA SER A 252 -0.06 -17.42 18.10
C SER A 252 -1.19 -17.17 17.10
N VAL A 253 -2.31 -17.87 17.25
CA VAL A 253 -3.49 -17.82 16.39
C VAL A 253 -4.70 -17.49 17.26
N SER A 254 -5.44 -16.46 16.89
CA SER A 254 -6.67 -16.09 17.59
C SER A 254 -7.78 -15.76 16.61
N ARG A 255 -9.00 -16.21 16.92
CA ARG A 255 -10.19 -15.87 16.15
C ARG A 255 -10.64 -14.45 16.47
N VAL A 256 -11.03 -13.72 15.44
CA VAL A 256 -11.58 -12.37 15.58
C VAL A 256 -13.05 -12.42 15.14
N PRO A 257 -14.01 -12.14 16.05
CA PRO A 257 -15.42 -12.14 15.70
C PRO A 257 -15.73 -10.99 14.72
N LEU A 258 -16.67 -11.25 13.80
CA LEU A 258 -17.18 -10.20 12.93
C LEU A 258 -18.17 -9.33 13.71
N PRO A 259 -18.09 -8.00 13.60
CA PRO A 259 -19.11 -7.12 14.16
C PRO A 259 -20.49 -7.38 13.56
N GLU A 260 -21.52 -7.42 14.41
CA GLU A 260 -22.92 -7.67 14.00
C GLU A 260 -23.76 -6.38 13.91
N ALA A 261 -23.41 -5.35 14.67
CA ALA A 261 -24.12 -4.08 14.74
C ALA A 261 -23.51 -2.99 13.86
N GLY A 262 -24.31 -1.99 13.49
CA GLY A 262 -23.91 -0.87 12.65
C GLY A 262 -24.02 -1.15 11.15
N ASP A 263 -23.88 -0.10 10.34
CA ASP A 263 -23.78 -0.24 8.90
C ASP A 263 -22.44 -0.84 8.47
N ARG A 264 -22.26 -1.05 7.16
CA ARG A 264 -21.05 -1.70 6.62
C ARG A 264 -19.77 -0.91 6.92
N GLU A 265 -19.85 0.42 6.96
CA GLU A 265 -18.71 1.29 7.20
C GLU A 265 -18.29 1.20 8.66
N ALA A 266 -19.25 1.37 9.58
CA ALA A 266 -19.05 1.22 11.02
C ALA A 266 -18.51 -0.17 11.40
N GLN A 267 -19.05 -1.24 10.81
CA GLN A 267 -18.54 -2.60 11.00
C GLN A 267 -17.10 -2.76 10.52
N THR A 268 -16.76 -2.15 9.37
CA THR A 268 -15.42 -2.21 8.80
C THR A 268 -14.40 -1.49 9.68
N GLU A 269 -14.75 -0.31 10.19
CA GLU A 269 -13.94 0.43 11.15
C GLU A 269 -13.76 -0.36 12.45
N ALA A 270 -14.85 -0.87 13.04
CA ALA A 270 -14.81 -1.65 14.27
C ALA A 270 -13.92 -2.90 14.15
N LEU A 271 -14.07 -3.68 13.08
CA LEU A 271 -13.22 -4.84 12.84
C LEU A 271 -11.75 -4.44 12.63
N THR A 272 -11.50 -3.35 11.90
CA THR A 272 -10.15 -2.82 11.69
C THR A 272 -9.51 -2.37 13.01
N ALA A 273 -10.29 -1.77 13.91
CA ALA A 273 -9.83 -1.36 15.24
C ALA A 273 -9.47 -2.57 16.11
N VAL A 274 -10.32 -3.60 16.15
CA VAL A 274 -10.03 -4.85 16.89
C VAL A 274 -8.77 -5.51 16.36
N LEU A 275 -8.62 -5.63 15.03
CA LEU A 275 -7.42 -6.20 14.41
C LEU A 275 -6.16 -5.39 14.74
N THR A 276 -6.27 -4.07 14.75
CA THR A 276 -5.16 -3.17 15.10
C THR A 276 -4.78 -3.31 16.57
N ALA A 277 -5.75 -3.47 17.47
CA ALA A 277 -5.50 -3.74 18.88
C ALA A 277 -4.80 -5.10 19.10
N ARG A 278 -5.14 -6.13 18.32
CA ARG A 278 -4.42 -7.42 18.34
C ARG A 278 -2.97 -7.27 17.89
N ILE A 279 -2.72 -6.48 16.84
CA ILE A 279 -1.36 -6.14 16.40
C ILE A 279 -0.63 -5.39 17.52
N GLU A 280 -1.25 -4.39 18.14
CA GLU A 280 -0.65 -3.64 19.24
C GLU A 280 -0.22 -4.55 20.39
N ALA A 281 -1.10 -5.47 20.83
CA ALA A 281 -0.79 -6.43 21.88
C ALA A 281 0.42 -7.31 21.51
N ALA A 282 0.49 -7.80 20.26
CA ALA A 282 1.60 -8.60 19.77
C ALA A 282 2.93 -7.78 19.72
N VAL A 283 2.86 -6.52 19.30
CA VAL A 283 4.02 -5.61 19.30
C VAL A 283 4.47 -5.31 20.73
N ARG A 284 3.54 -5.10 21.69
CA ARG A 284 3.89 -4.89 23.10
C ARG A 284 4.59 -6.10 23.72
N ALA A 285 4.20 -7.31 23.33
CA ALA A 285 4.83 -8.55 23.81
C ALA A 285 6.25 -8.76 23.23
N ALA A 286 6.53 -8.23 22.04
CA ALA A 286 7.83 -8.34 21.37
C ALA A 286 8.25 -7.01 20.69
N PRO A 287 8.52 -5.94 21.47
CA PRO A 287 8.68 -4.59 20.93
C PRO A 287 9.91 -4.46 20.04
N THR A 288 10.91 -5.33 20.17
CA THR A 288 12.11 -5.32 19.33
C THR A 288 11.93 -6.03 17.99
N GLU A 289 10.78 -6.65 17.74
CA GLU A 289 10.54 -7.46 16.53
C GLU A 289 9.66 -6.78 15.49
N TRP A 290 9.11 -5.60 15.78
CA TRP A 290 8.28 -4.83 14.84
C TRP A 290 9.09 -3.77 14.09
N VAL A 291 8.66 -3.45 12.88
CA VAL A 291 9.35 -2.51 11.97
C VAL A 291 9.17 -1.03 12.33
N TRP A 292 9.73 -0.59 13.46
CA TRP A 292 9.70 0.81 13.93
C TRP A 292 10.35 1.85 12.98
N PHE A 293 10.89 1.41 11.84
CA PHE A 293 11.42 2.26 10.77
C PHE A 293 10.35 2.87 9.88
N HIS A 294 9.16 2.26 9.84
CA HIS A 294 8.03 2.77 9.07
C HIS A 294 7.37 3.91 9.85
N ASP A 295 7.05 5.00 9.16
CA ASP A 295 6.33 6.11 9.77
C ASP A 295 4.84 5.75 9.85
N ARG A 296 4.45 5.11 10.95
CA ARG A 296 3.10 4.54 11.13
C ARG A 296 2.01 5.61 11.21
N TRP A 297 2.37 6.81 11.67
CA TRP A 297 1.47 7.94 11.88
C TRP A 297 1.77 9.09 10.91
N ARG A 298 2.15 8.76 9.66
CA ARG A 298 2.46 9.76 8.63
C ARG A 298 1.21 10.54 8.21
N THR A 299 0.08 9.87 8.03
CA THR A 299 -1.20 10.45 7.63
C THR A 299 -1.92 10.97 8.88
N PRO A 300 -2.00 12.29 9.09
CA PRO A 300 -2.70 12.84 10.24
C PRO A 300 -4.19 12.51 10.18
N ALA A 301 -4.83 12.34 11.34
CA ALA A 301 -6.28 12.43 11.42
C ALA A 301 -6.71 13.87 11.07
N VAL A 302 -7.96 14.05 10.63
CA VAL A 302 -8.50 15.35 10.17
C VAL A 302 -8.28 16.49 11.18
N ASP A 303 -8.18 16.15 12.48
CA ASP A 303 -8.01 17.11 13.58
C ASP A 303 -6.60 17.12 14.23
N ALA A 304 -5.61 16.44 13.65
CA ALA A 304 -4.25 16.38 14.21
C ALA A 304 -3.33 17.49 13.66
N PRO A 305 -2.50 18.14 14.49
CA PRO A 305 -1.57 19.18 14.02
C PRO A 305 -0.59 18.61 12.98
N ARG A 306 -0.50 19.28 11.82
CA ARG A 306 0.39 18.90 10.72
C ARG A 306 1.85 18.97 11.18
N ARG A 307 2.59 17.88 11.03
CA ARG A 307 4.04 17.88 11.29
C ARG A 307 4.79 18.58 10.16
N PRO A 308 5.89 19.31 10.45
CA PRO A 308 6.72 19.91 9.42
C PRO A 308 7.29 18.83 8.50
N GLU A 309 7.19 19.07 7.18
CA GLU A 309 7.70 18.15 6.17
C GLU A 309 9.21 17.95 6.31
N SER A 310 9.67 16.70 6.34
CA SER A 310 11.11 16.40 6.37
C SER A 310 11.75 16.68 5.01
N ASN A 311 12.84 17.45 5.03
CA ASN A 311 13.62 17.94 3.90
C ASN A 311 14.01 16.85 2.86
N PRO A 312 13.82 17.08 1.54
CA PRO A 312 14.13 16.12 0.47
C PRO A 312 15.62 15.71 0.38
N ALA A 313 16.54 16.42 1.03
CA ALA A 313 17.97 16.10 1.05
C ALA A 313 18.33 14.79 1.80
N VAL A 314 17.43 14.24 2.62
CA VAL A 314 17.67 12.97 3.37
C VAL A 314 17.49 11.72 2.47
N ARG A 315 17.02 11.88 1.22
CA ARG A 315 16.65 10.76 0.32
C ARG A 315 17.79 10.15 -0.50
N ALA A 316 18.98 10.75 -0.55
CA ALA A 316 20.00 10.37 -1.53
C ALA A 316 21.26 9.67 -0.98
N MET A 317 21.35 9.40 0.34
CA MET A 317 22.61 8.95 0.96
C MET A 317 22.49 7.59 1.69
N LEU A 318 21.84 6.60 1.06
CA LEU A 318 21.68 5.25 1.61
C LEU A 318 21.71 4.19 0.50
N LEU A 319 22.80 4.13 -0.27
CA LEU A 319 22.88 3.27 -1.47
C LEU A 319 23.91 2.12 -1.47
N PRO A 320 24.88 1.96 -0.54
CA PRO A 320 25.74 0.77 -0.58
C PRO A 320 25.57 -0.27 0.55
N LEU A 321 24.64 -0.11 1.52
CA LEU A 321 24.46 -1.12 2.60
C LEU A 321 23.06 -1.73 2.73
N LEU A 322 22.09 -1.28 1.92
CA LEU A 322 20.69 -1.76 1.88
C LEU A 322 20.47 -2.95 0.92
N LEU A 323 21.53 -3.72 0.63
CA LEU A 323 21.51 -4.77 -0.39
C LEU A 323 21.02 -6.14 0.11
N LEU A 324 20.67 -6.28 1.40
CA LEU A 324 20.12 -7.54 1.94
C LEU A 324 18.76 -7.45 2.64
N CYS A 325 18.17 -6.26 2.84
CA CYS A 325 16.84 -6.11 3.44
C CYS A 325 16.09 -4.96 2.78
N ALA A 326 15.03 -5.29 2.04
CA ALA A 326 14.11 -4.38 1.34
C ALA A 326 14.75 -3.46 0.27
N ALA A 327 14.35 -3.66 -0.98
CA ALA A 327 14.72 -2.80 -2.10
C ALA A 327 14.45 -1.31 -1.76
N PRO A 328 15.35 -0.39 -2.14
CA PRO A 328 15.20 1.02 -1.82
C PRO A 328 13.90 1.57 -2.40
N PHE A 329 13.18 2.29 -1.54
CA PHE A 329 12.11 3.19 -1.94
C PHE A 329 12.71 4.28 -2.84
N ASP A 330 12.41 4.24 -4.13
CA ASP A 330 12.63 5.33 -5.07
C ASP A 330 11.37 6.22 -5.07
N PRO A 331 11.41 7.42 -4.47
CA PRO A 331 10.27 8.34 -4.48
C PRO A 331 9.92 8.83 -5.89
N ALA A 332 10.87 8.79 -6.84
CA ALA A 332 10.68 9.23 -8.21
C ALA A 332 10.09 8.15 -9.13
N ALA A 333 9.90 6.91 -8.64
CA ALA A 333 9.31 5.81 -9.39
C ALA A 333 7.82 5.56 -9.08
N VAL A 334 7.20 6.37 -8.22
CA VAL A 334 5.74 6.37 -8.01
C VAL A 334 5.13 7.39 -8.96
N LYS A 335 5.09 7.08 -10.26
CA LYS A 335 4.06 7.68 -11.12
C LYS A 335 2.81 6.83 -10.96
N ALA A 336 1.75 7.45 -10.48
CA ALA A 336 0.46 6.84 -10.22
C ALA A 336 -0.06 6.16 -11.48
N ASP A 337 -0.08 4.83 -11.49
CA ASP A 337 -0.90 4.07 -12.42
C ASP A 337 -2.32 4.09 -11.84
N LYS A 338 -2.99 5.25 -11.98
CA LYS A 338 -4.43 5.39 -11.75
C LYS A 338 -5.08 4.52 -12.80
N GLY A 339 -5.91 3.55 -12.37
CA GLY A 339 -6.48 2.45 -13.18
C GLY A 339 -7.06 2.85 -14.54
N PRO A 340 -7.47 1.88 -15.37
CA PRO A 340 -7.86 2.13 -16.75
C PRO A 340 -8.95 3.21 -16.82
N VAL A 341 -8.81 4.14 -17.76
CA VAL A 341 -9.84 5.14 -18.04
C VAL A 341 -11.02 4.39 -18.66
N GLN A 342 -12.16 4.43 -17.99
CA GLN A 342 -13.42 3.92 -18.55
C GLN A 342 -14.14 5.10 -19.20
N MET A 343 -14.57 4.92 -20.45
CA MET A 343 -15.29 5.94 -21.21
C MET A 343 -16.56 5.29 -21.79
N SER A 344 -17.70 5.91 -21.52
CA SER A 344 -18.99 5.53 -22.10
C SER A 344 -19.60 6.74 -22.79
N ALA A 345 -20.24 6.55 -23.95
CA ALA A 345 -20.91 7.59 -24.70
C ALA A 345 -22.17 7.03 -25.35
N GLN A 346 -23.26 7.80 -25.35
CA GLN A 346 -24.52 7.41 -25.99
C GLN A 346 -24.47 7.50 -27.52
N GLY A 347 -23.70 8.44 -28.08
CA GLY A 347 -23.55 8.63 -29.53
C GLY A 347 -22.46 7.78 -30.19
N GLY A 348 -21.87 6.83 -29.47
CA GLY A 348 -20.84 5.92 -29.96
C GLY A 348 -19.40 6.43 -29.80
N ILE A 349 -18.44 5.52 -29.95
CA ILE A 349 -17.00 5.78 -29.87
C ILE A 349 -16.37 5.39 -31.20
N GLN A 350 -15.73 6.34 -31.87
CA GLN A 350 -14.95 6.10 -33.09
C GLN A 350 -13.46 6.07 -32.73
N VAL A 351 -12.74 5.06 -33.22
CA VAL A 351 -11.29 4.91 -32.99
C VAL A 351 -10.58 4.93 -34.33
N ASP A 352 -9.77 5.96 -34.58
CA ASP A 352 -8.85 6.01 -35.71
C ASP A 352 -7.52 5.36 -35.29
N LEU A 353 -7.32 4.12 -35.73
CA LEU A 353 -6.12 3.34 -35.41
C LEU A 353 -4.85 3.88 -36.09
N LYS A 354 -4.97 4.60 -37.21
CA LYS A 354 -3.82 5.20 -37.91
C LYS A 354 -3.35 6.45 -37.18
N ARG A 355 -4.29 7.29 -36.75
CA ARG A 355 -4.00 8.52 -36.00
C ARG A 355 -3.82 8.30 -34.51
N ARG A 356 -4.19 7.11 -34.01
CA ARG A 356 -4.21 6.75 -32.57
C ARG A 356 -5.05 7.73 -31.75
N VAL A 357 -6.21 8.07 -32.28
CA VAL A 357 -7.17 8.99 -31.63
C VAL A 357 -8.50 8.26 -31.46
N GLY A 358 -9.06 8.31 -30.25
CA GLY A 358 -10.43 7.88 -29.96
C GLY A 358 -11.32 9.10 -29.76
N VAL A 359 -12.43 9.19 -30.47
CA VAL A 359 -13.43 10.27 -30.35
C VAL A 359 -14.73 9.67 -29.85
N ALA A 360 -15.25 10.20 -28.76
CA ALA A 360 -16.55 9.85 -28.18
C ALA A 360 -17.48 11.06 -28.28
N LYS A 361 -18.71 10.86 -28.76
CA LYS A 361 -19.71 11.92 -28.93
C LYS A 361 -21.03 11.51 -28.29
N GLY A 362 -21.78 12.48 -27.78
CA GLY A 362 -23.10 12.27 -27.19
C GLY A 362 -23.00 11.74 -25.76
N ASP A 363 -23.21 12.63 -24.79
CA ASP A 363 -23.25 12.35 -23.35
C ASP A 363 -22.14 11.42 -22.88
N VAL A 364 -20.92 11.93 -23.00
CA VAL A 364 -19.70 11.20 -22.63
C VAL A 364 -19.50 11.26 -21.12
N ILE A 365 -19.32 10.10 -20.52
CA ILE A 365 -18.92 9.93 -19.12
C ILE A 365 -17.56 9.24 -19.09
N ILE A 366 -16.57 9.91 -18.50
CA ILE A 366 -15.21 9.40 -18.31
C ILE A 366 -14.99 9.18 -16.82
N ARG A 367 -14.56 7.97 -16.46
CA ARG A 367 -14.22 7.57 -15.09
C ARG A 367 -12.77 7.17 -15.00
N ARG A 368 -12.06 7.72 -14.01
CA ARG A 368 -10.69 7.32 -13.70
C ARG A 368 -10.44 7.39 -12.21
N SER A 369 -10.28 6.22 -11.59
CA SER A 369 -10.33 6.12 -10.12
C SER A 369 -11.64 6.74 -9.64
N ASP A 370 -11.60 7.66 -8.70
CA ASP A 370 -12.80 8.22 -8.06
C ASP A 370 -13.21 9.58 -8.66
N VAL A 371 -12.68 9.93 -9.84
CA VAL A 371 -13.01 11.16 -10.57
C VAL A 371 -13.93 10.82 -11.72
N THR A 372 -15.05 11.54 -11.82
CA THR A 372 -16.01 11.43 -12.91
C THR A 372 -16.04 12.74 -13.69
N VAL A 373 -15.95 12.63 -15.01
CA VAL A 373 -16.04 13.76 -15.95
C VAL A 373 -17.20 13.50 -16.90
N CYS A 374 -18.10 14.47 -17.03
CA CYS A 374 -19.20 14.46 -17.98
C CYS A 374 -18.99 15.57 -19.02
N CYS A 375 -19.18 15.29 -20.31
CA CYS A 375 -19.08 16.27 -21.39
C CYS A 375 -19.88 15.84 -22.63
N ASP A 376 -20.02 16.72 -23.62
CA ASP A 376 -20.74 16.42 -24.86
C ASP A 376 -19.88 15.63 -25.86
N GLU A 377 -18.58 15.93 -25.90
CA GLU A 377 -17.59 15.25 -26.74
C GLU A 377 -16.27 15.05 -25.98
N ALA A 378 -15.59 13.93 -26.22
CA ALA A 378 -14.24 13.69 -25.72
C ALA A 378 -13.33 13.11 -26.81
N GLU A 379 -12.12 13.64 -26.88
CA GLU A 379 -11.07 13.20 -27.79
C GLU A 379 -9.85 12.73 -26.99
N ALA A 380 -9.47 11.47 -27.14
CA ALA A 380 -8.33 10.85 -26.46
C ALA A 380 -7.21 10.52 -27.44
N GLU A 381 -6.04 11.13 -27.25
CA GLU A 381 -4.82 10.86 -28.02
C GLU A 381 -3.96 9.80 -27.32
N TYR A 382 -3.54 8.77 -28.06
CA TYR A 382 -2.76 7.66 -27.52
C TYR A 382 -1.30 7.69 -28.00
N GLU A 383 -0.37 7.46 -27.06
CA GLU A 383 1.04 7.21 -27.35
C GLU A 383 1.44 5.82 -26.83
N ALA A 384 1.78 4.93 -27.76
CA ALA A 384 1.84 3.48 -27.51
C ALA A 384 0.51 2.98 -26.90
N ASP A 385 0.55 2.29 -25.76
CA ASP A 385 -0.63 1.71 -25.10
C ASP A 385 -1.17 2.61 -23.96
N ARG A 386 -0.92 3.92 -24.02
CA ARG A 386 -1.29 4.87 -22.95
C ARG A 386 -1.92 6.13 -23.51
N ILE A 387 -2.91 6.65 -22.78
CA ILE A 387 -3.53 7.95 -23.08
C ILE A 387 -2.52 9.06 -22.75
N ARG A 388 -2.17 9.87 -23.74
CA ARG A 388 -1.28 11.03 -23.62
C ARG A 388 -2.06 12.28 -23.25
N LYS A 389 -3.20 12.49 -23.90
CA LYS A 389 -4.03 13.68 -23.75
C LYS A 389 -5.50 13.31 -23.91
N VAL A 390 -6.36 13.91 -23.09
CA VAL A 390 -7.81 13.86 -23.26
C VAL A 390 -8.33 15.29 -23.33
N THR A 391 -9.11 15.57 -24.35
CA THR A 391 -9.79 16.86 -24.55
C THR A 391 -11.28 16.63 -24.44
N CYS A 392 -11.91 17.18 -23.40
CA CYS A 392 -13.35 17.15 -23.20
C CYS A 392 -13.93 18.49 -23.63
N ARG A 393 -14.99 18.48 -24.43
CA ARG A 393 -15.64 19.69 -24.97
C ARG A 393 -17.15 19.63 -24.75
N GLY A 394 -17.74 20.81 -24.54
CA GLY A 394 -19.17 20.98 -24.34
C GLY A 394 -19.59 20.59 -22.92
N ASN A 395 -20.08 21.57 -22.16
CA ASN A 395 -20.67 21.42 -20.83
C ASN A 395 -19.89 20.48 -19.90
N VAL A 396 -18.58 20.71 -19.78
CA VAL A 396 -17.71 19.83 -19.00
C VAL A 396 -18.03 20.00 -17.51
N VAL A 397 -18.35 18.89 -16.85
CA VAL A 397 -18.56 18.82 -15.40
C VAL A 397 -17.63 17.75 -14.83
N ILE A 398 -16.77 18.14 -13.88
CA ILE A 398 -15.84 17.25 -13.19
C ILE A 398 -16.27 17.14 -11.73
N ARG A 399 -16.41 15.92 -11.21
CA ARG A 399 -16.71 15.62 -9.80
C ARG A 399 -15.60 14.79 -9.17
N ARG A 400 -15.23 15.15 -7.94
CA ARG A 400 -14.23 14.44 -7.11
C ARG A 400 -14.83 13.96 -5.79
N PRO A 401 -14.20 12.97 -5.11
CA PRO A 401 -14.70 12.44 -3.84
C PRO A 401 -14.59 13.42 -2.68
N ASP A 402 -13.64 14.36 -2.76
CA ASP A 402 -13.44 15.43 -1.77
C ASP A 402 -14.55 16.50 -1.80
N GLY A 403 -15.56 16.32 -2.65
CA GLY A 403 -16.66 17.26 -2.85
C GLY A 403 -16.36 18.38 -3.85
N THR A 404 -15.17 18.38 -4.47
CA THR A 404 -14.82 19.37 -5.50
C THR A 404 -15.63 19.15 -6.77
N VAL A 405 -16.23 20.23 -7.26
CA VAL A 405 -16.94 20.28 -8.54
C VAL A 405 -16.32 21.34 -9.42
N ALA A 406 -15.96 21.00 -10.66
CA ALA A 406 -15.47 21.97 -11.63
C ALA A 406 -16.33 21.95 -12.89
N VAL A 407 -16.56 23.14 -13.47
CA VAL A 407 -17.37 23.33 -14.67
C VAL A 407 -16.63 24.20 -15.67
N ALA A 408 -16.67 23.85 -16.96
CA ALA A 408 -16.01 24.59 -18.03
C ALA A 408 -16.59 24.22 -19.40
N ASN A 409 -16.33 25.03 -20.43
CA ASN A 409 -16.68 24.68 -21.81
C ASN A 409 -15.70 23.65 -22.40
N GLU A 410 -14.43 23.70 -22.00
CA GLU A 410 -13.40 22.74 -22.40
C GLU A 410 -12.52 22.36 -21.21
N ALA A 411 -12.13 21.08 -21.16
CA ALA A 411 -11.12 20.58 -20.23
C ALA A 411 -10.08 19.73 -20.95
N ILE A 412 -8.80 20.09 -20.78
CA ILE A 412 -7.66 19.39 -21.36
C ILE A 412 -6.87 18.73 -20.25
N PHE A 413 -6.81 17.39 -20.29
CA PHE A 413 -6.02 16.56 -19.39
C PHE A 413 -4.72 16.17 -20.09
N GLN A 414 -3.58 16.64 -19.59
CA GLN A 414 -2.26 16.31 -20.13
C GLN A 414 -1.52 15.36 -19.19
N ALA A 415 -1.29 14.12 -19.63
CA ALA A 415 -0.63 13.10 -18.79
C ALA A 415 0.84 13.43 -18.50
N ASP A 416 1.53 14.07 -19.44
CA ASP A 416 2.96 14.40 -19.31
C ASP A 416 3.21 15.57 -18.36
N ALA A 417 2.34 16.58 -18.41
CA ALA A 417 2.39 17.77 -17.54
C ALA A 417 1.72 17.55 -16.18
N ASN A 418 0.95 16.45 -16.02
CA ASN A 418 0.13 16.17 -14.85
C ASN A 418 -0.76 17.37 -14.47
N ALA A 419 -1.34 18.01 -15.49
CA ALA A 419 -2.13 19.22 -15.36
C ALA A 419 -3.50 19.05 -16.02
N VAL A 420 -4.52 19.68 -15.44
CA VAL A 420 -5.85 19.85 -16.04
C VAL A 420 -6.03 21.32 -16.34
N THR A 421 -6.26 21.66 -17.60
CA THR A 421 -6.61 23.02 -18.02
C THR A 421 -8.10 23.09 -18.26
N LEU A 422 -8.79 23.97 -17.56
CA LEU A 422 -10.20 24.30 -17.77
C LEU A 422 -10.29 25.65 -18.48
N SER A 423 -11.12 25.76 -19.51
CA SER A 423 -11.26 26.99 -20.31
C SER A 423 -12.71 27.23 -20.74
N GLY A 424 -13.01 28.50 -21.04
CA GLY A 424 -14.34 28.96 -21.42
C GLY A 424 -15.28 28.98 -20.22
N GLU A 425 -15.15 30.04 -19.42
CA GLU A 425 -15.92 30.25 -18.17
C GLU A 425 -15.70 29.18 -17.09
N ALA A 426 -14.45 28.80 -16.87
CA ALA A 426 -14.10 27.81 -15.87
C ALA A 426 -14.46 28.30 -14.46
N LYS A 427 -15.21 27.46 -13.71
CA LYS A 427 -15.52 27.66 -12.29
C LYS A 427 -15.20 26.39 -11.52
N VAL A 428 -14.48 26.52 -10.41
CA VAL A 428 -14.12 25.42 -9.50
C VAL A 428 -14.69 25.73 -8.13
N PHE A 429 -15.43 24.77 -7.60
CA PHE A 429 -16.07 24.81 -6.29
C PHE A 429 -15.43 23.72 -5.43
N THR A 430 -14.75 24.12 -4.38
CA THR A 430 -14.21 23.21 -3.35
C THR A 430 -15.04 23.36 -2.07
N LYS A 431 -14.71 22.59 -1.03
CA LYS A 431 -15.36 22.73 0.29
C LYS A 431 -15.19 24.14 0.88
N ASP A 432 -14.05 24.78 0.63
CA ASP A 432 -13.64 25.99 1.35
C ASP A 432 -13.56 27.23 0.45
N ALA A 433 -13.46 27.04 -0.87
CA ALA A 433 -13.20 28.11 -1.81
C ALA A 433 -13.89 27.94 -3.17
N ARG A 434 -14.18 29.09 -3.79
CA ARG A 434 -14.68 29.21 -5.17
C ARG A 434 -13.66 29.96 -6.00
N LEU A 435 -13.36 29.42 -7.19
CA LEU A 435 -12.44 30.01 -8.14
C LEU A 435 -13.12 30.12 -9.50
N ALA A 436 -13.12 31.31 -10.11
CA ALA A 436 -13.67 31.52 -11.43
C ALA A 436 -12.70 32.32 -12.30
N GLY A 437 -12.57 31.94 -13.56
CA GLY A 437 -11.75 32.67 -14.52
C GLY A 437 -11.84 32.09 -15.93
N PRO A 438 -11.31 32.80 -16.93
CA PRO A 438 -11.37 32.37 -18.33
C PRO A 438 -10.54 31.12 -18.59
N ARG A 439 -9.48 30.89 -17.80
CA ARG A 439 -8.66 29.68 -17.83
C ARG A 439 -8.15 29.35 -16.44
N ILE A 440 -8.45 28.15 -15.96
CA ILE A 440 -7.97 27.61 -14.68
C ILE A 440 -7.08 26.42 -14.96
N VAL A 441 -5.86 26.42 -14.44
CA VAL A 441 -4.92 25.31 -14.52
C VAL A 441 -4.80 24.67 -13.14
N TYR A 442 -5.13 23.40 -13.07
CA TYR A 442 -4.94 22.58 -11.87
C TYR A 442 -3.69 21.72 -12.04
N ASP A 443 -2.68 21.93 -11.18
CA ASP A 443 -1.49 21.09 -11.08
C ASP A 443 -1.77 19.95 -10.10
N ILE A 444 -1.86 18.73 -10.62
CA ILE A 444 -2.21 17.53 -9.84
C ILE A 444 -1.11 17.17 -8.83
N ASN A 445 0.16 17.55 -9.06
CA ASN A 445 1.25 17.24 -8.14
C ASN A 445 1.35 18.22 -6.98
N LYS A 446 1.04 19.49 -7.24
CA LYS A 446 1.14 20.57 -6.25
C LYS A 446 -0.17 20.81 -5.49
N ASP A 447 -1.24 20.15 -5.92
CA ASP A 447 -2.61 20.39 -5.45
C ASP A 447 -2.95 21.89 -5.45
N ALA A 448 -2.55 22.55 -6.53
CA ALA A 448 -2.61 24.00 -6.67
C ALA A 448 -3.45 24.37 -7.89
N LEU A 449 -4.33 25.35 -7.72
CA LEU A 449 -5.09 25.98 -8.79
C LEU A 449 -4.43 27.32 -9.12
N SER A 450 -4.15 27.56 -10.40
CA SER A 450 -3.77 28.88 -10.90
C SER A 450 -4.79 29.35 -11.93
N VAL A 451 -5.09 30.64 -11.93
CA VAL A 451 -5.93 31.26 -12.96
C VAL A 451 -5.02 32.05 -13.89
N ALA A 452 -5.24 31.92 -15.18
CA ALA A 452 -4.45 32.62 -16.20
C ALA A 452 -5.38 33.43 -17.12
N GLY A 453 -5.15 34.75 -17.19
CA GLY A 453 -5.86 35.68 -18.07
C GLY A 453 -7.19 36.22 -17.49
N GLY A 454 -7.60 37.38 -18.01
CA GLY A 454 -8.89 38.05 -17.74
C GLY A 454 -9.20 38.35 -16.26
N THR A 455 -10.44 38.79 -16.01
CA THR A 455 -10.96 39.07 -14.67
C THR A 455 -11.17 37.76 -13.91
N SER A 456 -10.36 37.51 -12.88
CA SER A 456 -10.42 36.31 -12.04
C SER A 456 -11.13 36.63 -10.73
N ARG A 457 -11.97 35.72 -10.22
CA ARG A 457 -12.62 35.88 -8.91
C ARG A 457 -12.26 34.69 -8.02
N PHE A 458 -11.82 35.00 -6.81
CA PHE A 458 -11.56 34.03 -5.75
C PHE A 458 -12.36 34.46 -4.51
N SER A 459 -13.08 33.53 -3.90
CA SER A 459 -13.74 33.77 -2.62
C SER A 459 -13.60 32.56 -1.72
N PHE A 460 -13.26 32.79 -0.46
CA PHE A 460 -13.35 31.80 0.61
C PHE A 460 -14.79 31.82 1.14
N ASP A 461 -15.51 30.71 1.03
CA ASP A 461 -16.90 30.60 1.49
C ASP A 461 -17.09 29.22 2.17
N PRO A 462 -16.79 29.12 3.47
CA PRO A 462 -16.87 27.85 4.20
C PRO A 462 -18.30 27.41 4.52
N LYS A 463 -19.35 28.18 4.17
CA LYS A 463 -20.76 27.87 4.50
C LYS A 463 -21.71 27.80 3.29
N GLY A 464 -21.30 28.20 2.09
CA GLY A 464 -22.16 28.18 0.90
C GLY A 464 -21.96 26.95 0.00
N ARG A 465 -22.83 25.93 0.15
CA ARG A 465 -22.85 24.72 -0.71
C ARG A 465 -23.83 24.80 -1.90
N GLU A 466 -24.15 26.00 -2.39
CA GLU A 466 -25.01 26.12 -3.57
C GLU A 466 -24.21 25.87 -4.85
N LEU A 467 -24.38 24.66 -5.39
CA LEU A 467 -23.97 24.35 -6.76
C LEU A 467 -24.79 25.21 -7.73
N PRO A 468 -24.22 25.65 -8.87
CA PRO A 468 -24.96 26.36 -9.90
C PRO A 468 -26.26 25.63 -10.27
N LYS A 469 -27.38 26.34 -10.29
CA LYS A 469 -28.66 25.80 -10.78
C LYS A 469 -28.52 25.45 -12.28
N GLY A 470 -29.07 24.32 -12.69
CA GLY A 470 -29.04 23.87 -14.10
C GLY A 470 -27.82 23.04 -14.52
N LEU A 471 -26.99 22.56 -13.57
CA LEU A 471 -25.90 21.65 -13.91
C LEU A 471 -26.42 20.31 -14.46
N ARG A 472 -25.78 19.84 -15.53
CA ARG A 472 -26.01 18.50 -16.07
C ARG A 472 -25.90 17.45 -14.95
N PRO A 473 -26.84 16.49 -14.87
CA PRO A 473 -26.73 15.36 -13.96
C PRO A 473 -25.51 14.53 -14.35
N CYS A 474 -24.44 14.67 -13.58
CA CYS A 474 -23.26 13.84 -13.69
C CYS A 474 -23.33 12.85 -12.53
N PRO A 475 -23.37 11.52 -12.78
CA PRO A 475 -23.47 10.54 -11.72
C PRO A 475 -22.33 10.77 -10.73
N GLY A 476 -22.63 10.59 -9.43
CA GLY A 476 -21.60 10.63 -8.41
C GLY A 476 -20.50 9.60 -8.70
N PRO A 477 -19.30 9.76 -8.11
CA PRO A 477 -18.37 8.65 -8.07
C PRO A 477 -19.12 7.43 -7.49
N GLU A 478 -19.18 6.32 -8.24
CA GLU A 478 -19.74 5.08 -7.71
C GLU A 478 -18.85 4.61 -6.54
N PRO A 479 -19.44 4.14 -5.43
CA PRO A 479 -18.72 3.74 -4.23
C PRO A 479 -17.80 2.51 -4.40
#